data_AF-A0A7D9DN84-F1
#
_entry.id   AF-A0A7D9DN84-F1
#
_cell.length_a   1.000
_cell.length_b   1.000
_cell.length_c   1.000
_cell.angle_alpha   90.00
_cell.angle_beta   90.00
_cell.angle_gamma   90.00
#
_symmetry.space_group_name_H-M   'P 1'
#
loop_
_entity.id
_entity.type
_entity.pdbx_description
1 polymer ?
#
loop_
_entity_poly.entity_id
_entity_poly.type
_entity_poly.pdbx_seq_one_letter_code
_entity_poly.pdbx_strand_id
1 'polypeptide(L)'
;MDSSMANEDYRELLEAKRFSIIQHLQIDRSFVFDYLRHNGVLDSEDCELIQSERTTSLKIGKFVDVLGRKGPQAYQYLLESLQLENPALYEKLTGKEADA
;
A
#
# COMPACT_ATOMS: atom_id res chain seq x y z
N MET A 1 10.59 -26.60 7.93
CA MET A 1 9.28 -26.03 8.31
C MET A 1 9.57 -24.79 9.11
N ASP A 2 9.90 -23.70 8.43
CA ASP A 2 9.94 -22.37 9.05
C ASP A 2 9.85 -21.34 7.91
N SER A 3 8.62 -21.01 7.54
CA SER A 3 8.33 -19.96 6.55
C SER A 3 7.02 -19.25 6.86
N SER A 4 6.40 -19.50 8.02
CA SER A 4 5.11 -18.94 8.39
C SER A 4 5.20 -17.73 9.33
N MET A 5 6.35 -17.48 9.99
CA MET A 5 6.45 -16.38 10.96
C MET A 5 6.61 -14.98 10.34
N ALA A 6 6.94 -14.84 9.05
CA ALA A 6 7.11 -13.53 8.41
C ALA A 6 5.88 -13.05 7.61
N ASN A 7 4.88 -13.93 7.43
CA ASN A 7 3.78 -13.70 6.50
C ASN A 7 2.48 -13.23 7.18
N GLU A 8 2.34 -13.46 8.49
CA GLU A 8 1.18 -12.98 9.28
C GLU A 8 1.34 -11.49 9.67
N ASP A 9 2.57 -11.01 9.83
CA ASP A 9 2.85 -9.64 10.30
C ASP A 9 2.44 -8.54 9.31
N TYR A 10 2.65 -8.72 8.00
CA TYR A 10 2.45 -7.62 7.05
C TYR A 10 0.97 -7.22 6.87
N ARG A 11 0.06 -8.19 6.99
CA ARG A 11 -1.39 -7.94 6.92
C ARG A 11 -1.84 -7.20 8.16
N GLU A 12 -1.38 -7.62 9.34
CA GLU A 12 -1.67 -6.92 10.59
C GLU A 12 -1.07 -5.51 10.59
N LEU A 13 0.12 -5.31 10.03
CA LEU A 13 0.74 -4.01 9.85
C LEU A 13 -0.07 -3.12 8.90
N LEU A 14 -0.53 -3.66 7.76
CA LEU A 14 -1.40 -2.96 6.83
C LEU A 14 -2.69 -2.51 7.50
N GLU A 15 -3.34 -3.39 8.28
CA GLU A 15 -4.56 -3.06 9.02
C GLU A 15 -4.32 -2.05 10.14
N ALA A 16 -3.27 -2.23 10.94
CA ALA A 16 -2.91 -1.30 12.01
C ALA A 16 -2.62 0.11 11.47
N LYS A 17 -2.07 0.20 10.26
CA LYS A 17 -1.74 1.46 9.61
C LYS A 17 -2.81 1.95 8.64
N ARG A 18 -3.87 1.18 8.40
CA ARG A 18 -4.93 1.45 7.42
C ARG A 18 -5.52 2.84 7.55
N PHE A 19 -5.81 3.27 8.77
CA PHE A 19 -6.34 4.61 9.03
C PHE A 19 -5.36 5.71 8.61
N SER A 20 -4.06 5.54 8.90
CA SER A 20 -3.03 6.50 8.48
C SER A 20 -2.90 6.55 6.96
N ILE A 21 -2.95 5.40 6.29
CA ILE A 21 -2.90 5.31 4.82
C ILE A 21 -4.13 6.02 4.23
N ILE A 22 -5.35 5.71 4.69
CA ILE A 22 -6.59 6.34 4.20
C ILE A 22 -6.57 7.87 4.38
N GLN A 23 -6.01 8.36 5.48
CA GLN A 23 -5.99 9.80 5.79
C GLN A 23 -4.94 10.58 4.99
N HIS A 24 -3.82 9.97 4.61
CA HIS A 24 -2.65 10.70 4.09
C HIS A 24 -2.23 10.27 2.68
N LEU A 25 -2.68 9.11 2.18
CA LEU A 25 -2.38 8.65 0.83
C LEU A 25 -3.26 9.38 -0.18
N GLN A 26 -2.66 9.94 -1.23
CA GLN A 26 -3.39 10.61 -2.31
C GLN A 26 -3.55 9.70 -3.54
N ILE A 27 -4.40 8.67 -3.44
CA ILE A 27 -4.50 7.61 -4.46
C ILE A 27 -4.92 8.11 -5.86
N ASP A 28 -5.71 9.18 -5.94
CA ASP A 28 -6.22 9.71 -7.21
C ASP A 28 -5.18 10.50 -8.03
N ARG A 29 -3.99 10.79 -7.47
CA ARG A 29 -2.88 11.48 -8.15
C ARG A 29 -1.54 10.76 -8.05
N SER A 30 -1.50 9.58 -7.44
CA SER A 30 -0.25 9.04 -6.92
C SER A 30 0.49 8.17 -7.92
N PHE A 31 1.74 8.54 -8.17
CA PHE A 31 2.79 7.66 -8.69
C PHE A 31 2.86 6.32 -7.94
N VAL A 32 2.47 6.27 -6.65
CA VAL A 32 2.31 5.00 -5.89
C VAL A 32 1.51 3.96 -6.66
N PHE A 33 0.34 4.33 -7.18
CA PHE A 33 -0.53 3.38 -7.86
C PHE A 33 0.10 2.85 -9.16
N ASP A 34 0.70 3.76 -9.95
CA ASP A 34 1.39 3.41 -11.20
C ASP A 34 2.67 2.61 -10.95
N TYR A 35 3.43 2.92 -9.90
CA TYR A 35 4.63 2.20 -9.50
C TYR A 35 4.31 0.76 -9.11
N LEU A 36 3.24 0.54 -8.33
CA LEU A 36 2.83 -0.81 -7.96
C LEU A 36 2.33 -1.61 -9.17
N ARG A 37 1.63 -0.95 -10.11
CA ARG A 37 1.24 -1.59 -11.37
C ARG A 37 2.45 -1.94 -12.23
N HIS A 38 3.43 -1.05 -12.32
CA HIS A 38 4.66 -1.26 -13.09
C HIS A 38 5.47 -2.45 -12.55
N ASN A 39 5.54 -2.60 -11.22
CA ASN A 39 6.20 -3.72 -10.55
C ASN A 39 5.36 -5.01 -10.53
N GLY A 40 4.21 -5.05 -11.21
CA GLY A 40 3.35 -6.23 -11.31
C GLY A 40 2.60 -6.59 -10.03
N VAL A 41 2.53 -5.67 -9.06
CA VAL A 41 1.78 -5.86 -7.81
C VAL A 41 0.29 -5.73 -8.05
N LEU A 42 -0.10 -4.73 -8.86
CA LEU A 42 -1.47 -4.51 -9.29
C LEU A 42 -1.62 -4.89 -10.76
N ASP A 43 -2.69 -5.61 -11.08
CA ASP A 43 -3.11 -5.85 -12.45
C ASP A 43 -4.28 -4.93 -12.83
N SER A 44 -4.74 -5.02 -14.08
CA SER A 44 -5.84 -4.17 -14.58
C SER A 44 -7.16 -4.44 -13.85
N GLU A 45 -7.42 -5.67 -13.41
CA GLU A 45 -8.64 -6.03 -12.69
C GLU A 45 -8.64 -5.44 -11.28
N ASP A 46 -7.52 -5.51 -10.57
CA ASP A 46 -7.34 -4.83 -9.29
C ASP A 46 -7.56 -3.32 -9.45
N CYS A 47 -7.01 -2.73 -10.51
CA CYS A 47 -7.14 -1.31 -10.75
C CYS A 47 -8.60 -0.91 -10.96
N GLU A 48 -9.34 -1.66 -11.77
CA GLU A 48 -10.77 -1.43 -11.98
C GLU A 48 -11.57 -1.59 -10.69
N LEU A 49 -11.25 -2.62 -9.90
CA LEU A 49 -11.91 -2.90 -8.63
C LEU A 49 -11.68 -1.76 -7.61
N ILE A 50 -10.47 -1.22 -7.53
CA ILE A 50 -10.16 -0.04 -6.70
C ILE A 50 -10.88 1.21 -7.23
N GLN A 51 -10.82 1.46 -8.53
CA GLN A 51 -11.42 2.65 -9.14
C GLN A 51 -12.96 2.65 -9.15
N SER A 52 -13.58 1.47 -9.03
CA SER A 52 -15.03 1.33 -8.90
C SER A 52 -15.60 1.91 -7.60
N GLU A 53 -14.75 2.16 -6.61
CA GLU A 53 -15.17 2.74 -5.34
C GLU A 53 -15.52 4.23 -5.46
N ARG A 54 -16.56 4.65 -4.73
CA ARG A 54 -17.19 5.97 -4.93
C ARG A 54 -16.40 7.14 -4.34
N THR A 55 -15.66 6.90 -3.26
CA THR A 55 -14.94 7.95 -2.52
C THR A 55 -13.47 7.58 -2.40
N THR A 56 -12.58 8.59 -2.38
CA THR A 56 -11.14 8.38 -2.22
C THR A 56 -10.80 7.51 -1.01
N SER A 57 -11.49 7.70 0.12
CA SER A 57 -11.28 6.87 1.32
C SER A 57 -11.64 5.40 1.09
N LEU A 58 -12.73 5.12 0.37
CA LEU A 58 -13.11 3.75 0.02
C LEU A 58 -12.16 3.14 -1.01
N LYS A 59 -11.69 3.94 -1.99
CA LYS A 59 -10.64 3.53 -2.95
C LYS A 59 -9.36 3.10 -2.22
N ILE A 60 -8.88 3.93 -1.29
CA ILE A 60 -7.68 3.61 -0.50
C ILE A 60 -7.92 2.39 0.39
N GLY A 61 -9.11 2.30 1.02
CA GLY A 61 -9.50 1.14 1.80
C GLY A 61 -9.45 -0.14 0.96
N LYS A 62 -9.96 -0.10 -0.27
CA LYS A 62 -9.94 -1.22 -1.20
C LYS A 62 -8.54 -1.54 -1.69
N PHE A 63 -7.73 -0.53 -1.96
CA PHE A 63 -6.33 -0.68 -2.31
C PHE A 63 -5.56 -1.45 -1.22
N VAL A 64 -5.75 -1.09 0.06
CA VAL A 64 -5.16 -1.83 1.18
C VAL A 64 -5.63 -3.30 1.21
N ASP A 65 -6.92 -3.57 0.98
CA ASP A 65 -7.44 -4.95 0.90
C ASP A 65 -6.82 -5.75 -0.25
N VAL A 66 -6.62 -5.11 -1.41
CA VAL A 66 -5.95 -5.72 -2.56
C VAL A 66 -4.50 -6.05 -2.21
N LEU A 67 -3.75 -5.11 -1.63
CA LEU A 67 -2.35 -5.35 -1.21
C LEU A 67 -2.24 -6.49 -0.21
N GLY A 68 -3.16 -6.59 0.75
CA GLY A 68 -3.22 -7.69 1.71
C GLY A 68 -3.30 -9.06 1.02
N ARG A 69 -3.96 -9.14 -0.14
CA ARG A 69 -4.10 -10.37 -0.94
C ARG A 69 -2.88 -10.68 -1.83
N LYS A 70 -2.10 -9.66 -2.23
CA LYS A 70 -0.96 -9.81 -3.16
C LYS A 70 0.32 -10.35 -2.50
N GLY A 71 0.46 -10.22 -1.18
CA GLY A 71 1.58 -10.80 -0.43
C GLY A 71 2.50 -9.75 0.21
N PRO A 72 3.53 -10.18 0.96
CA PRO A 72 4.43 -9.29 1.70
C PRO A 72 5.25 -8.35 0.80
N GLN A 73 5.58 -8.80 -0.42
CA GLN A 73 6.27 -7.97 -1.42
C GLN A 73 5.45 -6.75 -1.83
N ALA A 74 4.13 -6.85 -1.86
CA ALA A 74 3.25 -5.72 -2.16
C ALA A 74 3.38 -4.60 -1.13
N TYR A 75 3.55 -4.96 0.15
CA TYR A 75 3.79 -3.99 1.22
C TYR A 75 5.17 -3.32 1.08
N GLN A 76 6.21 -4.05 0.65
CA GLN A 76 7.52 -3.47 0.41
C GLN A 76 7.48 -2.44 -0.74
N TYR A 77 6.87 -2.78 -1.88
CA TYR A 77 6.73 -1.83 -2.99
C TYR A 77 5.88 -0.61 -2.63
N LEU A 78 4.86 -0.78 -1.77
CA LEU A 78 4.14 0.36 -1.20
C LEU A 78 5.11 1.27 -0.42
N LEU A 79 5.90 0.71 0.49
CA LEU A 79 6.85 1.50 1.27
C LEU A 79 7.88 2.22 0.39
N GLU A 80 8.46 1.55 -0.60
CA GLU A 80 9.38 2.17 -1.57
C GLU A 80 8.73 3.33 -2.32
N SER A 81 7.50 3.13 -2.83
CA SER A 81 6.78 4.18 -3.53
C SER A 81 6.47 5.38 -2.63
N LEU A 82 6.24 5.14 -1.34
CA LEU A 82 6.01 6.18 -0.35
C LEU A 82 7.31 6.90 0.02
N GLN A 83 8.46 6.24 0.05
CA GLN A 83 9.75 6.94 0.23
C GLN A 83 9.98 7.97 -0.88
N LEU A 84 9.60 7.64 -2.12
CA LEU A 84 9.80 8.52 -3.28
C LEU A 84 8.82 9.70 -3.33
N GLU A 85 7.54 9.45 -3.05
CA GLU A 85 6.48 10.44 -3.27
C GLU A 85 5.93 11.08 -1.99
N ASN A 86 6.02 10.38 -0.87
CA ASN A 86 5.49 10.84 0.40
C ASN A 86 6.33 10.37 1.59
N PRO A 87 7.58 10.89 1.73
CA PRO A 87 8.48 10.58 2.84
C PRO A 87 7.81 10.66 4.22
N ALA A 88 6.96 11.68 4.42
CA ALA A 88 6.25 11.88 5.68
C ALA A 88 5.26 10.74 6.00
N LEU A 89 4.57 10.19 4.99
CA LEU A 89 3.73 9.02 5.18
C LEU A 89 4.59 7.78 5.40
N TYR A 90 5.68 7.59 4.66
CA TYR A 90 6.61 6.49 4.90
C TYR A 90 7.11 6.46 6.35
N GLU A 91 7.59 7.60 6.86
CA GLU A 91 8.04 7.76 8.25
C GLU A 91 6.93 7.44 9.26
N LYS A 92 5.70 7.86 8.99
CA LYS A 92 4.55 7.56 9.85
C LYS A 92 4.17 6.07 9.87
N LEU A 93 4.34 5.39 8.74
CA LEU A 93 4.06 3.97 8.63
C LEU A 93 5.16 3.14 9.29
N THR A 94 6.43 3.45 9.02
CA THR A 94 7.58 2.62 9.41
C THR A 94 8.27 3.06 10.70
N GLY A 95 8.11 4.32 11.10
CA GLY A 95 8.87 4.94 12.18
C GLY A 95 10.34 5.20 11.83
N LYS A 96 10.73 5.08 10.55
CA LYS A 96 12.10 5.27 10.06
C LYS A 96 12.16 6.49 9.15
N GLU A 97 13.26 7.25 9.21
CA GLU A 97 13.53 8.34 8.27
C GLU A 97 13.54 7.82 6.83
N ALA A 98 12.99 8.61 5.90
CA ALA A 98 13.05 8.30 4.49
C ALA A 98 14.43 8.68 3.94
N ASP A 99 15.18 7.70 3.40
CA ASP A 99 16.50 7.92 2.78
C ASP A 99 16.38 8.46 1.32
N ALA A 100 15.46 9.40 1.08
CA ALA A 100 15.17 9.93 -0.26
C ALA A 100 16.28 10.86 -0.80
#